data_AF-A0A2D6PU12-F1
#
_entry.id   AF-A0A2D6PU12-F1
#
_cell.length_a   1.000
_cell.length_b   1.000
_cell.length_c   1.000
_cell.angle_alpha   90.00
_cell.angle_beta   90.00
_cell.angle_gamma   90.00
#
_symmetry.space_group_name_H-M   'P 1'
#
loop_
_entity.id
_entity.type
_entity.pdbx_description
1 polymer ?
#
loop_
_entity_poly.entity_id
_entity_poly.type
_entity_poly.pdbx_seq_one_letter_code
_entity_poly.pdbx_strand_id
1 'polypeptide(L)'
;MATAPLIAHLAHPDGDPEGVAALQAAFRGINPGYDVVSHRACRALAATQASRVVFVVTGGAVVDVGAGSSPVEVGDVILMRAGERWQADADVNLVAFTVPEPLPDELPTFLRPDHDPLLTDTPGGCADEADAYRRIVLTWLRDVGPYTFRALNAHRVRMWDSFSHYHPPEGGFDELYLVQEIRPGAHVIVSTRREEIERPESVTAESVNGLLQRLEPEPGDLVMIPRGVIHRGVGGVLAHVITVPGFKPGFEIGVDHHLRSINERLGLPADERLPFQQTASDAPLVK
;
A
#
# COMPACT_ATOMS: atom_id res chain seq x y z
N MET A 1 21.34 1.20 -5.84
CA MET A 1 20.18 0.58 -6.53
C MET A 1 19.09 0.39 -5.51
N ALA A 2 17.87 0.84 -5.80
CA ALA A 2 16.71 0.58 -4.94
C ALA A 2 16.40 -0.92 -4.94
N THR A 3 15.94 -1.43 -3.80
CA THR A 3 15.43 -2.81 -3.69
C THR A 3 14.25 -2.96 -4.64
N ALA A 4 14.19 -4.07 -5.38
CA ALA A 4 13.07 -4.34 -6.27
C ALA A 4 11.77 -4.56 -5.49
N PRO A 5 10.60 -4.28 -6.09
CA PRO A 5 9.31 -4.71 -5.55
C PRO A 5 9.26 -6.21 -5.27
N LEU A 6 8.51 -6.58 -4.23
CA LEU A 6 8.27 -7.97 -3.86
C LEU A 6 6.76 -8.22 -3.82
N ILE A 7 6.33 -9.42 -4.22
CA ILE A 7 4.95 -9.87 -4.13
C ILE A 7 4.93 -11.14 -3.28
N ALA A 8 3.99 -11.21 -2.34
CA ALA A 8 3.70 -12.41 -1.56
C ALA A 8 2.24 -12.82 -1.77
N HIS A 9 2.01 -14.04 -2.26
CA HIS A 9 0.67 -14.52 -2.61
C HIS A 9 -0.03 -15.17 -1.40
N LEU A 10 -0.73 -14.37 -0.60
CA LEU A 10 -1.26 -14.82 0.69
C LEU A 10 -2.50 -15.71 0.58
N ALA A 11 -3.28 -15.51 -0.49
CA ALA A 11 -4.54 -16.21 -0.73
C ALA A 11 -4.42 -17.44 -1.64
N HIS A 12 -3.25 -17.72 -2.22
CA HIS A 12 -3.03 -18.93 -3.03
C HIS A 12 -3.34 -20.19 -2.20
N PRO A 13 -3.93 -21.25 -2.79
CA PRO A 13 -4.31 -22.47 -2.05
C PRO A 13 -3.14 -23.09 -1.28
N ASP A 14 -1.99 -23.20 -1.93
CA ASP A 14 -0.76 -23.75 -1.34
C ASP A 14 0.01 -22.71 -0.50
N GLY A 15 -0.43 -21.45 -0.54
CA GLY A 15 0.27 -20.29 0.02
C GLY A 15 1.53 -19.95 -0.76
N ASP A 16 2.30 -19.00 -0.23
CA ASP A 16 3.57 -18.55 -0.80
C ASP A 16 4.60 -18.34 0.32
N PRO A 17 5.12 -19.43 0.92
CA PRO A 17 6.01 -19.34 2.06
C PRO A 17 7.34 -18.63 1.72
N GLU A 18 7.83 -18.79 0.49
CA GLU A 18 9.08 -18.17 0.04
C GLU A 18 8.90 -16.66 -0.20
N GLY A 19 7.84 -16.25 -0.90
CA GLY A 19 7.52 -14.84 -1.11
C GLY A 19 7.20 -14.12 0.20
N VAL A 20 6.45 -14.75 1.11
CA VAL A 20 6.19 -14.21 2.46
C VAL A 20 7.50 -14.03 3.24
N ALA A 21 8.38 -15.03 3.24
CA ALA A 21 9.65 -14.95 3.96
C ALA A 21 10.58 -13.87 3.36
N ALA A 22 10.65 -13.77 2.03
CA ALA A 22 11.44 -12.76 1.33
C ALA A 22 10.92 -11.34 1.63
N LEU A 23 9.60 -11.13 1.54
CA LEU A 23 8.97 -9.85 1.86
C LEU A 23 9.20 -9.47 3.32
N GLN A 24 8.98 -10.40 4.26
CA GLN A 24 9.21 -10.14 5.68
C GLN A 24 10.67 -9.77 5.98
N ALA A 25 11.62 -10.50 5.39
CA ALA A 25 13.04 -10.23 5.57
C ALA A 25 13.43 -8.84 5.02
N ALA A 26 12.96 -8.49 3.82
CA ALA A 26 13.19 -7.18 3.23
C ALA A 26 12.54 -6.06 4.07
N PHE A 27 11.30 -6.25 4.49
CA PHE A 27 10.54 -5.30 5.31
C PHE A 27 11.25 -5.00 6.64
N ARG A 28 11.67 -6.04 7.39
CA ARG A 28 12.43 -5.88 8.64
C ARG A 28 13.79 -5.22 8.42
N GLY A 29 14.46 -5.55 7.31
CA GLY A 29 15.76 -4.99 6.97
C GLY A 29 15.70 -3.48 6.72
N ILE A 30 14.59 -2.99 6.15
CA ILE A 30 14.39 -1.58 5.81
C ILE A 30 13.74 -0.79 6.96
N ASN A 31 12.90 -1.44 7.79
CA ASN A 31 12.10 -0.80 8.83
C ASN A 31 12.45 -1.31 10.24
N PRO A 32 13.50 -0.77 10.90
CA PRO A 32 13.86 -1.15 12.26
C PRO A 32 12.70 -0.97 13.24
N GLY A 33 12.44 -2.00 14.05
CA GLY A 33 11.37 -2.00 15.04
C GLY A 33 9.99 -2.39 14.50
N TYR A 34 9.85 -2.57 13.18
CA TYR A 34 8.64 -3.08 12.56
C TYR A 34 8.78 -4.58 12.22
N ASP A 35 7.63 -5.23 12.08
CA ASP A 35 7.53 -6.59 11.52
C ASP A 35 6.23 -6.74 10.72
N VAL A 36 6.20 -7.64 9.76
CA VAL A 36 5.01 -8.04 9.02
C VAL A 36 4.91 -9.56 9.01
N VAL A 37 3.75 -10.09 9.42
CA VAL A 37 3.52 -11.53 9.51
C VAL A 37 2.19 -11.88 8.85
N SER A 38 2.19 -12.88 7.98
CA SER A 38 0.96 -13.47 7.45
C SER A 38 0.52 -14.65 8.31
N HIS A 39 -0.78 -14.75 8.58
CA HIS A 39 -1.39 -15.87 9.28
C HIS A 39 -2.48 -16.48 8.41
N ARG A 40 -2.38 -17.79 8.11
CA ARG A 40 -3.39 -18.55 7.36
C ARG A 40 -4.26 -19.35 8.31
N ALA A 41 -5.56 -19.45 8.01
CA ALA A 41 -6.56 -20.14 8.82
C ALA A 41 -6.42 -19.83 10.33
N CYS A 42 -6.30 -18.55 10.63
CA CYS A 42 -6.01 -18.07 11.97
C CYS A 42 -7.29 -18.04 12.81
N ARG A 43 -7.28 -18.79 13.91
CA ARG A 43 -8.30 -18.68 14.98
C ARG A 43 -7.78 -17.98 16.23
N ALA A 44 -6.45 -17.89 16.38
CA ALA A 44 -5.85 -17.29 17.55
C ALA A 44 -4.53 -16.61 17.23
N LEU A 45 -4.33 -15.41 17.77
CA LEU A 45 -3.01 -14.76 17.85
C LEU A 45 -2.66 -14.56 19.31
N ALA A 46 -1.47 -15.03 19.69
CA ALA A 46 -0.94 -14.80 21.03
C ALA A 46 -0.73 -13.30 21.29
N ALA A 47 -0.77 -12.93 22.56
CA ALA A 47 -0.40 -11.60 23.00
C ALA A 47 1.09 -11.32 22.75
N THR A 48 1.39 -10.08 22.38
CA THR A 48 2.75 -9.58 22.15
C THR A 48 3.05 -8.40 23.06
N GLN A 49 4.33 -8.09 23.27
CA GLN A 49 4.74 -6.90 24.04
C GLN A 49 4.65 -5.60 23.22
N ALA A 50 4.45 -5.69 21.91
CA ALA A 50 4.27 -4.57 21.00
C ALA A 50 2.85 -4.56 20.43
N SER A 51 2.40 -3.38 20.01
CA SER A 51 1.13 -3.19 19.31
C SER A 51 1.19 -3.78 17.90
N ARG A 52 0.02 -4.18 17.39
CA ARG A 52 -0.15 -4.69 16.03
C ARG A 52 -1.31 -4.02 15.32
N VAL A 53 -1.13 -3.73 14.04
CA VAL A 53 -2.22 -3.38 13.12
C VAL A 53 -2.50 -4.60 12.25
N VAL A 54 -3.69 -5.18 12.37
CA VAL A 54 -4.06 -6.44 11.74
C VAL A 54 -5.10 -6.19 10.65
N PHE A 55 -4.81 -6.65 9.44
CA PHE A 55 -5.69 -6.55 8.28
C PHE A 55 -6.31 -7.91 7.97
N VAL A 56 -7.62 -7.93 7.73
CA VAL A 56 -8.33 -9.15 7.29
C VAL A 56 -8.18 -9.31 5.78
N VAL A 57 -7.55 -10.41 5.36
CA VAL A 57 -7.23 -10.70 3.95
C VAL A 57 -8.35 -11.52 3.30
N THR A 58 -8.74 -12.63 3.92
CA THR A 58 -9.84 -13.49 3.44
C THR A 58 -10.62 -14.09 4.60
N GLY A 59 -11.91 -14.37 4.37
CA GLY A 59 -12.81 -14.96 5.36
C GLY A 59 -13.55 -13.92 6.19
N GLY A 60 -14.19 -14.39 7.25
CA GLY A 60 -14.91 -13.55 8.21
C GLY A 60 -15.26 -14.37 9.45
N ALA A 61 -15.27 -13.70 10.60
CA ALA A 61 -15.47 -14.34 11.90
C ALA A 61 -15.99 -13.33 12.91
N VAL A 62 -16.51 -13.81 14.03
CA VAL A 62 -16.61 -12.99 15.25
C VAL A 62 -15.29 -13.12 16.01
N VAL A 63 -14.68 -11.97 16.31
CA VAL A 63 -13.36 -11.88 16.91
C VAL A 63 -13.43 -11.16 18.24
N ASP A 64 -12.84 -11.77 19.27
CA ASP A 64 -12.58 -11.19 20.59
C ASP A 64 -11.09 -10.83 20.71
N VAL A 65 -10.79 -9.57 21.04
CA VAL A 65 -9.41 -9.11 21.29
C VAL A 65 -9.09 -8.77 22.75
N GLY A 66 -9.95 -9.16 23.69
CA GLY A 66 -9.88 -8.85 25.12
C GLY A 66 -10.47 -7.49 25.48
N ALA A 67 -10.30 -6.48 24.63
CA ALA A 67 -10.93 -5.17 24.78
C ALA A 67 -12.39 -5.14 24.28
N GLY A 68 -12.79 -6.13 23.47
CA GLY A 68 -14.14 -6.24 22.93
C GLY A 68 -14.24 -7.35 21.88
N SER A 69 -15.47 -7.68 21.51
CA SER A 69 -15.79 -8.67 20.48
C SER A 69 -16.59 -8.04 19.34
N SER A 70 -16.29 -8.41 18.10
CA SER A 70 -16.97 -7.85 16.91
C SER A 70 -16.88 -8.78 15.71
N PRO A 71 -17.87 -8.79 14.80
CA PRO A 71 -17.70 -9.43 13.49
C PRO A 71 -16.61 -8.72 12.69
N VAL A 72 -15.84 -9.46 11.91
CA VAL A 72 -14.83 -8.92 10.99
C VAL A 72 -14.99 -9.57 9.62
N GLU A 73 -14.67 -8.81 8.59
CA GLU A 73 -14.66 -9.27 7.20
C GLU A 73 -13.48 -8.69 6.42
N VAL A 74 -13.33 -9.12 5.16
CA VAL A 74 -12.24 -8.67 4.28
C VAL A 74 -12.19 -7.15 4.19
N GLY A 75 -11.01 -6.61 4.52
CA GLY A 75 -10.77 -5.17 4.53
C GLY A 75 -11.05 -4.46 5.84
N ASP A 76 -11.53 -5.15 6.87
CA ASP A 76 -11.49 -4.61 8.22
C ASP A 76 -10.06 -4.56 8.75
N VAL A 77 -9.79 -3.55 9.58
CA VAL A 77 -8.51 -3.32 10.25
C VAL A 77 -8.73 -3.35 11.75
N ILE A 78 -7.92 -4.14 12.46
CA ILE A 78 -8.01 -4.34 13.90
C ILE A 78 -6.72 -3.80 14.54
N LEU A 79 -6.89 -2.87 15.47
CA LEU A 79 -5.81 -2.27 16.23
C LEU A 79 -5.64 -3.04 17.55
N MET A 80 -4.65 -3.92 17.60
CA MET A 80 -4.34 -4.73 18.78
C MET A 80 -3.24 -4.05 19.61
N ARG A 81 -3.56 -3.67 20.84
CA ARG A 81 -2.61 -3.11 21.80
C ARG A 81 -1.67 -4.19 22.34
N ALA A 82 -0.55 -3.75 22.91
CA ALA A 82 0.36 -4.65 23.62
C ALA A 82 -0.39 -5.42 24.73
N GLY A 83 -0.17 -6.72 24.81
CA GLY A 83 -0.85 -7.62 25.75
C GLY A 83 -2.21 -8.16 25.26
N GLU A 84 -2.80 -7.60 24.20
CA GLU A 84 -4.05 -8.11 23.63
C GLU A 84 -3.81 -9.36 22.79
N ARG A 85 -4.78 -10.30 22.87
CA ARG A 85 -4.78 -11.57 22.14
C ARG A 85 -5.93 -11.56 21.14
N TRP A 86 -5.84 -12.32 20.06
CA TRP A 86 -6.96 -12.52 19.11
C TRP A 86 -7.57 -13.89 19.33
N GLN A 87 -8.89 -13.99 19.34
CA GLN A 87 -9.64 -15.25 19.26
C GLN A 87 -10.80 -15.11 18.29
N ALA A 88 -10.91 -16.02 17.32
CA ALA A 88 -11.97 -16.05 16.33
C ALA A 88 -12.77 -17.36 16.38
N ASP A 89 -14.06 -17.29 16.08
CA ASP A 89 -14.95 -18.46 16.00
C ASP A 89 -14.81 -19.25 14.68
N ALA A 90 -14.22 -18.65 13.65
CA ALA A 90 -13.93 -19.24 12.36
C ALA A 90 -12.49 -18.94 11.89
N ASP A 91 -12.05 -19.65 10.84
CA ASP A 91 -10.73 -19.46 10.24
C ASP A 91 -10.70 -18.18 9.40
N VAL A 92 -9.69 -17.33 9.64
CA VAL A 92 -9.50 -16.07 8.92
C VAL A 92 -8.04 -15.95 8.48
N ASN A 93 -7.79 -15.46 7.26
CA ASN A 93 -6.43 -15.11 6.85
C ASN A 93 -6.14 -13.65 7.17
N LEU A 94 -5.00 -13.39 7.79
CA LEU A 94 -4.63 -12.09 8.33
C LEU A 94 -3.22 -11.69 7.87
N VAL A 95 -2.98 -10.38 7.80
CA VAL A 95 -1.63 -9.80 7.85
C VAL A 95 -1.54 -8.91 9.07
N ALA A 96 -0.55 -9.14 9.91
CA ALA A 96 -0.30 -8.36 11.12
C ALA A 96 1.00 -7.58 10.99
N PHE A 97 0.93 -6.27 11.13
CA PHE A 97 2.09 -5.38 11.24
C PHE A 97 2.38 -5.12 12.70
N THR A 98 3.54 -5.54 13.18
CA THR A 98 4.06 -5.06 14.47
C THR A 98 4.65 -3.68 14.27
N VAL A 99 4.30 -2.74 15.14
CA VAL A 99 4.71 -1.34 15.06
C VAL A 99 5.51 -0.95 16.32
N PRO A 100 6.51 -0.06 16.20
CA PRO A 100 7.39 0.31 17.31
C PRO A 100 6.73 1.28 18.30
N GLU A 101 5.69 2.00 17.86
CA GLU A 101 4.96 2.96 18.70
C GLU A 101 3.70 2.32 19.29
N PRO A 102 3.33 2.65 20.54
CA PRO A 102 2.04 2.24 21.09
C PRO A 102 0.90 2.87 20.31
N LEU A 103 -0.23 2.16 20.22
CA LEU A 103 -1.46 2.72 19.65
C LEU A 103 -2.02 3.79 20.59
N PRO A 104 -2.39 4.99 20.09
CA PRO A 104 -3.10 5.98 20.90
C PRO A 104 -4.39 5.42 21.51
N ASP A 105 -4.68 5.82 22.74
CA ASP A 105 -5.83 5.30 23.50
C ASP A 105 -7.18 5.65 22.85
N GLU A 106 -7.24 6.79 22.17
CA GLU A 106 -8.41 7.28 21.46
C GLU A 106 -8.77 6.50 20.19
N LEU A 107 -7.86 5.66 19.67
CA LEU A 107 -8.16 4.90 18.47
C LEU A 107 -9.12 3.74 18.75
N PRO A 108 -10.16 3.55 17.91
CA PRO A 108 -11.04 2.41 18.03
C PRO A 108 -10.30 1.12 17.74
N THR A 109 -10.67 0.04 18.42
CA THR A 109 -10.09 -1.29 18.20
C THR A 109 -10.43 -1.85 16.81
N PHE A 110 -11.63 -1.57 16.30
CA PHE A 110 -12.11 -2.08 15.01
C PHE A 110 -12.36 -0.90 14.07
N LEU A 111 -11.64 -0.86 12.96
CA LEU A 111 -11.82 0.10 11.88
C LEU A 111 -12.43 -0.65 10.69
N ARG A 112 -13.59 -0.19 10.23
CA ARG A 112 -14.35 -0.84 9.16
C ARG A 112 -14.55 0.11 8.02
N PRO A 113 -13.65 0.15 7.03
CA PRO A 113 -13.72 1.13 5.94
C PRO A 113 -15.11 1.15 5.29
N ASP A 114 -15.77 0.00 5.14
CA ASP A 114 -17.08 -0.09 4.48
C ASP A 114 -18.29 0.28 5.34
N HIS A 115 -18.14 0.22 6.68
CA HIS A 115 -19.27 0.31 7.63
C HIS A 115 -19.13 1.45 8.64
N ASP A 116 -17.96 2.06 8.75
CA ASP A 116 -17.69 3.17 9.65
C ASP A 116 -18.16 4.47 9.00
N PRO A 117 -19.16 5.17 9.58
CA PRO A 117 -19.70 6.40 9.01
C PRO A 117 -18.69 7.57 9.02
N LEU A 118 -17.57 7.46 9.76
CA LEU A 118 -16.50 8.45 9.76
C LEU A 118 -15.48 8.23 8.64
N LEU A 119 -15.46 7.04 8.03
CA LEU A 119 -14.57 6.69 6.93
C LEU A 119 -15.30 6.87 5.60
N THR A 120 -15.41 8.13 5.17
CA THR A 120 -16.10 8.49 3.92
C THR A 120 -15.18 8.44 2.71
N ASP A 121 -15.78 8.31 1.53
CA ASP A 121 -15.08 8.41 0.25
C ASP A 121 -14.50 9.84 0.09
N THR A 122 -13.19 9.91 -0.17
CA THR A 122 -12.41 11.16 -0.24
C THR A 122 -11.51 11.17 -1.47
N PRO A 123 -11.88 11.90 -2.54
CA PRO A 123 -11.00 12.11 -3.68
C PRO A 123 -9.65 12.67 -3.25
N GLY A 124 -8.59 12.27 -3.95
CA GLY A 124 -7.23 12.73 -3.70
C GLY A 124 -6.18 11.63 -3.82
N GLY A 125 -4.92 12.07 -3.96
CA GLY A 125 -3.75 11.17 -3.94
C GLY A 125 -3.79 10.19 -5.11
N CYS A 126 -3.92 8.90 -4.80
CA CYS A 126 -3.97 7.83 -5.79
C CYS A 126 -5.34 7.63 -6.47
N ALA A 127 -6.37 8.40 -6.09
CA ALA A 127 -7.70 8.38 -6.69
C ALA A 127 -8.29 9.80 -6.71
N ASP A 128 -7.90 10.59 -7.71
CA ASP A 128 -8.24 12.02 -7.84
C ASP A 128 -9.62 12.24 -8.51
N GLU A 129 -10.30 11.19 -8.97
CA GLU A 129 -11.64 11.27 -9.56
C GLU A 129 -12.75 11.66 -8.56
N ALA A 130 -13.79 12.34 -9.05
CA ALA A 130 -14.84 12.91 -8.20
C ALA A 130 -15.67 11.88 -7.42
N ASP A 131 -15.78 10.66 -7.95
CA ASP A 131 -16.46 9.50 -7.38
C ASP A 131 -15.47 8.44 -6.83
N ALA A 132 -14.25 8.88 -6.50
CA ALA A 132 -13.20 8.01 -5.99
C ALA A 132 -13.64 7.24 -4.75
N TYR A 133 -13.58 5.90 -4.83
CA TYR A 133 -13.61 5.07 -3.65
C TYR A 133 -12.23 5.14 -2.99
N ARG A 134 -12.10 6.01 -1.99
CA ARG A 134 -10.88 6.21 -1.19
C ARG A 134 -11.26 6.54 0.24
N ARG A 135 -11.06 5.59 1.15
CA ARG A 135 -11.41 5.69 2.57
C ARG A 135 -10.16 5.67 3.42
N ILE A 136 -9.90 6.78 4.12
CA ILE A 136 -8.65 7.00 4.86
C ILE A 136 -8.77 6.42 6.26
N VAL A 137 -8.23 5.22 6.45
CA VAL A 137 -8.40 4.39 7.65
C VAL A 137 -7.51 4.86 8.80
N LEU A 138 -6.23 5.12 8.52
CA LEU A 138 -5.26 5.67 9.44
C LEU A 138 -4.41 6.71 8.71
N THR A 139 -4.25 7.89 9.28
CA THR A 139 -3.55 9.02 8.63
C THR A 139 -2.51 9.67 9.54
N TRP A 140 -1.64 10.48 8.96
CA TRP A 140 -0.64 11.29 9.67
C TRP A 140 -1.22 12.60 10.19
N LEU A 141 -2.17 13.17 9.44
CA LEU A 141 -2.76 14.48 9.71
C LEU A 141 -4.24 14.33 10.04
N ARG A 142 -4.66 14.95 11.15
CA ARG A 142 -6.06 14.97 11.58
C ARG A 142 -7.00 15.61 10.56
N ASP A 143 -6.52 16.56 9.77
CA ASP A 143 -7.31 17.23 8.75
C ASP A 143 -7.60 16.34 7.54
N VAL A 144 -6.91 15.20 7.41
CA VAL A 144 -7.05 14.26 6.29
C VAL A 144 -8.01 13.12 6.62
N GLY A 145 -8.19 12.76 7.89
CA GLY A 145 -9.03 11.65 8.30
C GLY A 145 -9.23 11.56 9.82
N PRO A 146 -10.23 10.78 10.27
CA PRO A 146 -10.66 10.79 11.67
C PRO A 146 -9.65 10.16 12.63
N TYR A 147 -8.81 9.24 12.15
CA TYR A 147 -7.92 8.43 12.97
C TYR A 147 -6.45 8.69 12.63
N THR A 148 -5.71 9.25 13.57
CA THR A 148 -4.30 9.61 13.39
C THR A 148 -3.38 8.58 14.02
N PHE A 149 -2.45 8.02 13.25
CA PHE A 149 -1.40 7.12 13.76
C PHE A 149 -0.14 7.21 12.91
N ARG A 150 0.97 7.74 13.45
CA ARG A 150 2.15 8.07 12.63
C ARG A 150 3.05 6.89 12.30
N ALA A 151 3.00 5.81 13.08
CA ALA A 151 3.83 4.63 12.80
C ALA A 151 3.34 3.85 11.56
N LEU A 152 2.05 3.90 11.25
CA LEU A 152 1.47 3.23 10.09
C LEU A 152 0.24 3.99 9.60
N ASN A 153 0.20 4.31 8.32
CA ASN A 153 -1.00 4.81 7.68
C ASN A 153 -1.60 3.75 6.77
N ALA A 154 -2.90 3.84 6.58
CA ALA A 154 -3.62 2.95 5.70
C ALA A 154 -4.80 3.71 5.10
N HIS A 155 -5.03 3.50 3.81
CA HIS A 155 -6.29 3.86 3.20
C HIS A 155 -6.72 2.75 2.24
N ARG A 156 -8.03 2.54 2.15
CA ARG A 156 -8.61 1.59 1.22
C ARG A 156 -9.04 2.35 -0.02
N VAL A 157 -8.46 2.02 -1.18
CA VAL A 157 -8.62 2.83 -2.39
C VAL A 157 -8.71 1.97 -3.64
N ARG A 158 -9.56 2.40 -4.58
CA ARG A 158 -9.58 1.89 -5.95
C ARG A 158 -8.79 2.82 -6.86
N MET A 159 -7.68 2.32 -7.39
CA MET A 159 -6.78 3.06 -8.27
C MET A 159 -7.15 2.80 -9.74
N TRP A 160 -7.82 3.76 -10.37
CA TRP A 160 -8.12 3.71 -11.81
C TRP A 160 -6.97 4.22 -12.65
N ASP A 161 -6.41 5.35 -12.25
CA ASP A 161 -5.29 5.98 -12.94
C ASP A 161 -4.52 6.88 -11.98
N SER A 162 -3.88 6.25 -10.97
CA SER A 162 -3.08 7.03 -10.01
C SER A 162 -1.96 7.76 -10.75
N PHE A 163 -1.41 8.83 -10.17
CA PHE A 163 -0.22 9.43 -10.76
C PHE A 163 1.04 8.60 -10.42
N SER A 164 2.05 8.68 -11.27
CA SER A 164 3.32 7.98 -11.10
C SER A 164 4.19 8.73 -10.10
N HIS A 165 4.63 8.08 -9.03
CA HIS A 165 5.40 8.74 -7.98
C HIS A 165 6.34 7.80 -7.24
N TYR A 166 7.24 8.36 -6.44
CA TYR A 166 8.06 7.62 -5.49
C TYR A 166 8.13 8.33 -4.15
N HIS A 167 8.51 7.59 -3.11
CA HIS A 167 8.82 8.13 -1.80
C HIS A 167 10.34 8.27 -1.64
N PRO A 168 10.90 9.42 -1.25
CA PRO A 168 12.34 9.60 -1.15
C PRO A 168 13.03 8.53 -0.29
N PRO A 169 14.20 7.99 -0.71
CA PRO A 169 14.95 7.02 0.09
C PRO A 169 15.27 7.53 1.50
N GLU A 170 15.62 8.81 1.59
CA GLU A 170 15.85 9.49 2.86
C GLU A 170 14.55 10.17 3.33
N GLY A 171 14.11 9.84 4.54
CA GLY A 171 12.96 10.46 5.19
C GLY A 171 11.58 10.09 4.63
N GLY A 172 11.50 9.40 3.49
CA GLY A 172 10.26 8.83 2.95
C GLY A 172 9.86 7.52 3.66
N PHE A 173 8.95 6.79 3.03
CA PHE A 173 8.31 5.59 3.59
C PHE A 173 8.16 4.51 2.53
N ASP A 174 8.10 3.25 2.97
CA ASP A 174 7.74 2.15 2.10
C ASP A 174 6.22 2.09 1.98
N GLU A 175 5.75 1.61 0.84
CA GLU A 175 4.33 1.42 0.57
C GLU A 175 4.05 -0.05 0.29
N LEU A 176 2.94 -0.56 0.82
CA LEU A 176 2.48 -1.91 0.59
C LEU A 176 1.05 -1.89 0.08
N TYR A 177 0.76 -2.74 -0.90
CA TYR A 177 -0.61 -2.99 -1.37
C TYR A 177 -1.06 -4.35 -0.88
N LEU A 178 -2.01 -4.35 0.05
CA LEU A 178 -2.81 -5.53 0.32
C LEU A 178 -4.00 -5.52 -0.65
N VAL A 179 -3.87 -6.31 -1.71
CA VAL A 179 -4.79 -6.29 -2.86
C VAL A 179 -6.06 -7.05 -2.52
N GLN A 180 -7.21 -6.48 -2.87
CA GLN A 180 -8.53 -7.02 -2.51
C GLN A 180 -9.41 -7.31 -3.72
N GLU A 181 -9.24 -6.55 -4.82
CA GLU A 181 -9.95 -6.77 -6.07
C GLU A 181 -9.11 -6.24 -7.24
N ILE A 182 -9.17 -6.92 -8.38
CA ILE A 182 -8.49 -6.56 -9.61
C ILE A 182 -9.51 -6.57 -10.75
N ARG A 183 -9.67 -5.44 -11.43
CA ARG A 183 -10.47 -5.36 -12.66
C ARG A 183 -9.71 -5.96 -13.85
N PRO A 184 -10.40 -6.45 -14.90
CA PRO A 184 -9.73 -6.93 -16.11
C PRO A 184 -8.77 -5.89 -16.69
N GLY A 185 -7.51 -6.27 -16.87
CA GLY A 185 -6.45 -5.39 -17.39
C GLY A 185 -5.81 -4.45 -16.35
N ALA A 186 -6.31 -4.41 -15.13
CA ALA A 186 -5.71 -3.65 -14.04
C ALA A 186 -4.34 -4.23 -13.65
N HIS A 187 -3.41 -3.35 -13.29
CA HIS A 187 -2.02 -3.71 -12.98
C HIS A 187 -1.35 -2.58 -12.20
N VAL A 188 -0.15 -2.85 -11.68
CA VAL A 188 0.72 -1.84 -11.08
C VAL A 188 1.93 -1.64 -11.97
N ILE A 189 2.27 -0.39 -12.26
CA ILE A 189 3.51 -0.04 -12.97
C ILE A 189 4.55 0.33 -11.93
N VAL A 190 5.78 -0.15 -12.10
CA VAL A 190 6.91 0.14 -11.19
C VAL A 190 8.19 0.47 -11.94
N SER A 191 9.11 1.18 -11.29
CA SER A 191 10.47 1.36 -11.79
C SER A 191 11.50 1.57 -10.68
N THR A 192 12.59 0.80 -10.75
CA THR A 192 13.80 0.99 -9.94
C THR A 192 14.79 1.97 -10.58
N ARG A 193 14.48 2.51 -11.77
CA ARG A 193 15.34 3.41 -12.57
C ARG A 193 14.98 4.88 -12.34
N ARG A 194 14.61 5.23 -11.11
CA ARG A 194 14.23 6.59 -10.67
C ARG A 194 15.21 7.65 -11.14
N GLU A 195 16.50 7.45 -10.92
CA GLU A 195 17.54 8.43 -11.25
C GLU A 195 17.66 8.71 -12.76
N GLU A 196 17.22 7.80 -13.62
CA GLU A 196 17.17 8.00 -15.06
C GLU A 196 15.90 8.74 -15.46
N ILE A 197 14.76 8.40 -14.83
CA ILE A 197 13.49 9.09 -15.07
C ILE A 197 13.57 10.56 -14.62
N GLU A 198 14.18 10.85 -13.46
CA GLU A 198 14.41 12.21 -12.97
C GLU A 198 15.33 13.06 -13.87
N ARG A 199 16.04 12.43 -14.81
CA ARG A 199 16.92 13.07 -15.80
C ARG A 199 16.49 12.69 -17.21
N PRO A 200 15.35 13.21 -17.71
CA PRO A 200 14.79 12.85 -19.02
C PRO A 200 15.80 12.89 -20.17
N GLU A 201 16.77 13.80 -20.13
CA GLU A 201 17.86 13.95 -21.10
C GLU A 201 18.83 12.77 -21.16
N SER A 202 18.92 11.97 -20.09
CA SER A 202 19.79 10.81 -19.99
C SER A 202 19.21 9.54 -20.63
N VAL A 203 17.90 9.51 -20.86
CA VAL A 203 17.20 8.36 -21.45
C VAL A 203 17.45 8.29 -22.96
N THR A 204 17.64 7.11 -23.52
CA THR A 204 17.77 6.92 -24.98
C THR A 204 16.61 6.09 -25.49
N ALA A 205 16.36 6.08 -26.80
CA ALA A 205 15.29 5.27 -27.39
C ALA A 205 15.47 3.78 -27.06
N GLU A 206 16.71 3.29 -27.01
CA GLU A 206 17.03 1.91 -26.66
C GLU A 206 16.74 1.61 -25.18
N SER A 207 16.84 2.61 -24.31
CA SER A 207 16.70 2.42 -22.85
C SER A 207 15.27 2.60 -22.33
N VAL A 208 14.35 3.09 -23.18
CA VAL A 208 12.90 3.18 -22.92
C VAL A 208 12.33 1.80 -22.60
N ASN A 209 12.71 0.79 -23.38
CA ASN A 209 12.28 -0.58 -23.12
C ASN A 209 12.92 -1.08 -21.82
N GLY A 210 12.08 -1.40 -20.84
CA GLY A 210 12.51 -1.75 -19.48
C GLY A 210 12.76 -0.57 -18.55
N LEU A 211 12.39 0.66 -18.94
CA LEU A 211 12.38 1.79 -18.00
C LEU A 211 11.27 1.64 -16.95
N LEU A 212 10.13 1.11 -17.38
CA LEU A 212 8.98 0.77 -16.54
C LEU A 212 8.71 -0.74 -16.63
N GLN A 213 8.26 -1.32 -15.53
CA GLN A 213 7.88 -2.72 -15.43
C GLN A 213 6.42 -2.81 -15.00
N ARG A 214 5.75 -3.86 -15.44
CA ARG A 214 4.36 -4.17 -15.08
C ARG A 214 4.34 -5.30 -14.06
N LEU A 215 3.70 -5.06 -12.93
CA LEU A 215 3.33 -6.07 -11.94
C LEU A 215 1.86 -6.41 -12.12
N GLU A 216 1.53 -7.68 -12.04
CA GLU A 216 0.16 -8.20 -12.20
C GLU A 216 -0.27 -8.86 -10.89
N PRO A 217 -0.64 -8.07 -9.87
CA PRO A 217 -1.06 -8.63 -8.59
C PRO A 217 -2.43 -9.30 -8.69
N GLU A 218 -2.68 -10.22 -7.76
CA GLU A 218 -3.94 -10.92 -7.60
C GLU A 218 -4.64 -10.54 -6.27
N PRO A 219 -5.97 -10.70 -6.17
CA PRO A 219 -6.67 -10.55 -4.90
C PRO A 219 -6.06 -11.45 -3.80
N GLY A 220 -5.70 -10.83 -2.67
CA GLY A 220 -5.02 -11.48 -1.56
C GLY A 220 -3.49 -11.40 -1.59
N ASP A 221 -2.91 -10.75 -2.60
CA ASP A 221 -1.47 -10.46 -2.61
C ASP A 221 -1.12 -9.33 -1.65
N LEU A 222 0.08 -9.43 -1.05
CA LEU A 222 0.77 -8.31 -0.43
C LEU A 222 1.95 -7.91 -1.32
N VAL A 223 1.85 -6.74 -1.94
CA VAL A 223 2.92 -6.16 -2.77
C VAL A 223 3.68 -5.16 -1.93
N MET A 224 4.99 -5.33 -1.75
CA MET A 224 5.85 -4.34 -1.11
C MET A 224 6.56 -3.51 -2.18
N ILE A 225 6.38 -2.19 -2.11
CA ILE A 225 7.06 -1.18 -2.91
C ILE A 225 8.02 -0.41 -2.00
N PRO A 226 9.33 -0.69 -2.05
CA PRO A 226 10.31 0.04 -1.26
C PRO A 226 10.35 1.52 -1.65
N ARG A 227 10.65 2.39 -0.68
CA ARG A 227 10.97 3.80 -0.94
C ARG A 227 12.06 3.93 -2.02
N GLY A 228 11.92 4.95 -2.87
CA GLY A 228 12.76 5.20 -4.03
C GLY A 228 12.34 4.45 -5.29
N VAL A 229 11.37 3.55 -5.21
CA VAL A 229 10.76 2.89 -6.38
C VAL A 229 9.58 3.72 -6.87
N ILE A 230 9.61 4.07 -8.15
CA ILE A 230 8.46 4.71 -8.81
C ILE A 230 7.35 3.68 -8.94
N HIS A 231 6.12 4.06 -8.66
CA HIS A 231 4.98 3.17 -8.78
C HIS A 231 3.68 3.91 -9.15
N ARG A 232 2.70 3.13 -9.65
CA ARG A 232 1.38 3.59 -10.08
C ARG A 232 0.37 2.44 -10.18
N GLY A 233 -0.85 2.64 -9.71
CA GLY A 233 -1.99 1.75 -9.97
C GLY A 233 -2.78 2.17 -11.22
N VAL A 234 -3.09 1.20 -12.08
CA VAL A 234 -3.80 1.42 -13.35
C VAL A 234 -4.95 0.43 -13.49
N GLY A 235 -6.09 0.89 -14.01
CA GLY A 235 -7.18 0.06 -14.51
C GLY A 235 -8.17 -0.46 -13.47
N GLY A 236 -8.08 -0.03 -12.20
CA GLY A 236 -9.04 -0.38 -11.15
C GLY A 236 -8.54 -1.41 -10.15
N VAL A 237 -7.31 -1.23 -9.65
CA VAL A 237 -6.75 -2.03 -8.54
C VAL A 237 -7.37 -1.54 -7.22
N LEU A 238 -8.09 -2.41 -6.50
CA LEU A 238 -8.56 -2.12 -5.14
C LEU A 238 -7.58 -2.70 -4.13
N ALA A 239 -7.03 -1.87 -3.26
CA ALA A 239 -6.13 -2.31 -2.20
C ALA A 239 -6.31 -1.49 -0.91
N HIS A 240 -5.87 -2.07 0.19
CA HIS A 240 -5.32 -1.26 1.26
C HIS A 240 -3.91 -0.83 0.86
N VAL A 241 -3.74 0.47 0.67
CA VAL A 241 -2.43 1.11 0.56
C VAL A 241 -1.97 1.40 1.97
N ILE A 242 -0.88 0.76 2.38
CA ILE A 242 -0.32 0.78 3.73
C ILE A 242 1.06 1.40 3.64
N THR A 243 1.36 2.42 4.46
CA THR A 243 2.69 3.05 4.45
C THR A 243 3.39 2.88 5.79
N VAL A 244 4.69 2.57 5.74
CA VAL A 244 5.54 2.38 6.92
C VAL A 244 6.88 3.10 6.75
N PRO A 245 7.25 4.03 7.67
CA PRO A 245 6.37 4.68 8.64
C PRO A 245 5.16 5.36 7.95
N GLY A 246 4.22 5.89 8.72
CA GLY A 246 3.03 6.56 8.16
C GLY A 246 3.37 7.65 7.15
N PHE A 247 2.41 7.95 6.25
CA PHE A 247 2.55 8.89 5.15
C PHE A 247 2.92 10.28 5.66
N LYS A 248 4.19 10.67 5.46
CA LYS A 248 4.66 11.99 5.85
C LYS A 248 4.37 12.98 4.72
N PRO A 249 3.58 14.04 4.94
CA PRO A 249 3.30 15.04 3.91
C PRO A 249 4.59 15.67 3.35
N GLY A 250 4.61 15.91 2.03
CA GLY A 250 5.76 16.42 1.28
C GLY A 250 6.78 15.37 0.87
N PHE A 251 6.47 14.06 1.01
CA PHE A 251 7.35 12.95 0.67
C PHE A 251 6.77 12.04 -0.43
N GLU A 252 5.77 12.52 -1.18
CA GLU A 252 5.25 11.86 -2.37
C GLU A 252 5.63 12.71 -3.61
N ILE A 253 6.61 12.22 -4.39
CA ILE A 253 7.21 12.99 -5.50
C ILE A 253 6.72 12.43 -6.83
N GLY A 254 5.91 13.22 -7.56
CA GLY A 254 5.35 12.85 -8.85
C GLY A 254 6.35 12.97 -10.00
N VAL A 255 6.35 11.99 -10.91
CA VAL A 255 7.30 11.89 -12.02
C VAL A 255 6.64 11.88 -13.41
N ASP A 256 5.32 12.05 -13.51
CA ASP A 256 4.62 12.04 -14.80
C ASP A 256 5.09 13.13 -15.76
N HIS A 257 5.50 14.30 -15.24
CA HIS A 257 6.08 15.37 -16.05
C HIS A 257 7.41 14.96 -16.70
N HIS A 258 8.21 14.14 -16.01
CA HIS A 258 9.42 13.55 -16.57
C HIS A 258 9.11 12.48 -17.63
N LEU A 259 8.16 11.60 -17.36
CA LEU A 259 7.73 10.56 -18.32
C LEU A 259 7.21 11.18 -19.61
N ARG A 260 6.41 12.26 -19.50
CA ARG A 260 5.96 13.07 -20.64
C ARG A 260 7.14 13.69 -21.39
N SER A 261 8.09 14.32 -20.68
CA SER A 261 9.28 14.92 -21.28
C SER A 261 10.12 13.91 -22.08
N ILE A 262 10.28 12.68 -21.57
CA ILE A 262 10.95 11.59 -22.29
C ILE A 262 10.22 11.26 -23.59
N ASN A 263 8.89 11.05 -23.52
CA ASN A 263 8.07 10.74 -24.69
C ASN A 263 8.17 11.83 -25.77
N GLU A 264 8.06 13.10 -25.38
CA GLU A 264 8.10 14.25 -26.28
C GLU A 264 9.48 14.43 -26.92
N ARG A 265 10.56 14.34 -26.13
CA ARG A 265 11.93 14.50 -26.61
C ARG A 265 12.34 13.41 -27.58
N LEU A 266 11.97 12.16 -27.30
CA LEU A 266 12.32 11.01 -28.13
C LEU A 266 11.34 10.81 -29.30
N GLY A 267 10.20 11.52 -29.32
CA GLY A 267 9.19 11.39 -30.36
C GLY A 267 8.58 9.98 -30.45
N LEU A 268 8.38 9.33 -29.29
CA LEU A 268 7.97 7.92 -29.25
C LEU A 268 6.60 7.70 -29.91
N PRO A 269 6.47 6.65 -30.75
CA PRO A 269 5.19 6.26 -31.34
C PRO A 269 4.23 5.78 -30.25
N ALA A 270 2.93 5.82 -30.54
CA ALA A 270 1.88 5.65 -29.54
C ALA A 270 1.97 4.34 -28.73
N ASP A 271 2.42 3.26 -29.35
CA ASP A 271 2.60 1.92 -28.78
C ASP A 271 3.89 1.75 -27.97
N GLU A 272 4.85 2.67 -28.10
CA GLU A 272 6.11 2.67 -27.35
C GLU A 272 6.15 3.77 -26.27
N ARG A 273 5.12 4.61 -26.18
CA ARG A 273 5.06 5.69 -25.20
C ARG A 273 5.05 5.13 -23.78
N LEU A 274 5.88 5.76 -22.93
CA LEU A 274 5.83 5.55 -21.50
C LEU A 274 4.49 6.07 -20.97
N PRO A 275 3.69 5.24 -20.26
CA PRO A 275 2.44 5.69 -19.67
C PRO A 275 2.71 6.75 -18.59
N PHE A 276 1.91 7.82 -18.60
CA PHE A 276 1.93 8.90 -17.60
C PHE A 276 0.49 9.39 -17.34
N GLN A 277 0.24 10.00 -16.18
CA GLN A 277 -1.06 10.54 -15.79
C GLN A 277 -1.15 11.95 -16.36
N GLN A 278 -2.18 12.21 -17.16
CA GLN A 278 -2.24 13.42 -17.99
C GLN A 278 -2.18 14.71 -17.16
N THR A 279 -3.01 14.84 -16.13
CA THR A 279 -3.06 16.03 -15.25
C THR A 279 -1.80 16.19 -14.41
N ALA A 280 -1.25 15.11 -13.85
CA ALA A 280 -0.04 15.14 -13.05
C ALA A 280 1.23 15.38 -13.89
N SER A 281 1.14 15.24 -15.22
CA SER A 281 2.26 15.51 -16.13
C SER A 281 2.49 16.98 -16.47
N ASP A 282 1.55 17.87 -16.11
CA ASP A 282 1.62 19.27 -16.51
C ASP A 282 2.67 20.07 -15.72
N ALA A 283 3.03 19.63 -14.51
CA ALA A 283 4.03 20.27 -13.67
C ALA A 283 4.63 19.28 -12.64
N PRO A 284 5.79 19.60 -12.04
CA PRO A 284 6.29 18.88 -10.87
C PRO A 284 5.23 18.85 -9.75
N LEU A 285 5.04 17.68 -9.15
CA LEU A 285 4.07 17.45 -8.09
C LEU A 285 4.78 16.93 -6.84
N VAL A 286 4.51 17.56 -5.70
CA VAL A 286 4.97 17.12 -4.37
C VAL A 286 3.77 17.19 -3.43
N LYS A 287 3.40 16.05 -2.85
CA LYS A 287 2.28 15.90 -1.91
C LYS A 287 2.79 15.44 -0.54
#